data_AF-A0A1R3IVY2-F1
#
_entry.id   AF-A0A1R3IVY2-F1
#
_cell.length_a   1.000
_cell.length_b   1.000
_cell.length_c   1.000
_cell.angle_alpha   90.00
_cell.angle_beta   90.00
_cell.angle_gamma   90.00
#
_symmetry.space_group_name_H-M   'P 1'
#
loop_
_entity.id
_entity.type
_entity.pdbx_description
1 polymer ?
#
loop_
_entity_poly.entity_id
_entity_poly.type
_entity_poly.pdbx_seq_one_letter_code
_entity_poly.pdbx_strand_id
1 'polypeptide(L)'
;MAQGDSNIKQDMASEEEQRLKYLEFVQVATVHAVLCFTNLYLKAKEKSGPLKTGVETVEGTVKTVVGPVYEKYHDVPAELLKFVDRKYEPAAKGLYAKYEPKAEQCAVSAWRKLNQLPVFPKVASVVVPTAAYCSDKYNQTVVSTAEKGYKVASYLPLVPTEKIAKVFSEEKPESQPLVSES
;
A
#
# COMPACT_ATOMS: atom_id res chain seq x y z
N MET A 1 52.99 -10.28 -4.37
CA MET A 1 51.66 -9.64 -4.30
C MET A 1 50.61 -10.74 -4.42
N ALA A 2 50.03 -11.22 -3.31
CA ALA A 2 49.03 -12.30 -3.32
C ALA A 2 48.11 -12.31 -2.08
N GLN A 3 48.02 -11.19 -1.34
CA GLN A 3 47.25 -11.10 -0.07
C GLN A 3 45.87 -10.43 -0.26
N GLY A 4 45.62 -9.80 -1.42
CA GLY A 4 44.38 -9.05 -1.68
C GLY A 4 43.19 -9.91 -2.11
N ASP A 5 43.42 -10.96 -2.90
CA ASP A 5 42.36 -11.84 -3.42
C ASP A 5 41.78 -12.80 -2.37
N SER A 6 42.55 -13.15 -1.34
CA SER A 6 42.16 -14.10 -0.30
C SER A 6 41.19 -13.49 0.71
N ASN A 7 41.32 -12.21 1.03
CA ASN A 7 40.43 -11.51 1.96
C ASN A 7 39.03 -11.28 1.36
N ILE A 8 38.97 -10.88 0.07
CA ILE A 8 37.71 -10.64 -0.65
C ILE A 8 36.90 -11.93 -0.82
N LYS A 9 37.57 -13.07 -1.06
CA LYS A 9 36.89 -14.38 -1.15
C LYS A 9 36.36 -14.86 0.20
N GLN A 10 37.03 -14.56 1.30
CA GLN A 10 36.56 -14.87 2.65
C GLN A 10 35.37 -14.00 3.06
N ASP A 11 35.40 -12.72 2.69
CA ASP A 11 34.33 -11.76 3.02
C ASP A 11 33.04 -12.09 2.26
N MET A 12 33.13 -12.38 0.95
CA MET A 12 31.98 -12.81 0.15
C MET A 12 31.41 -14.17 0.62
N ALA A 13 32.26 -15.11 1.04
CA ALA A 13 31.78 -16.40 1.57
C ALA A 13 31.05 -16.27 2.91
N SER A 14 31.52 -15.36 3.79
CA SER A 14 30.87 -15.07 5.08
C SER A 14 29.53 -14.36 4.90
N GLU A 15 29.44 -13.40 3.98
CA GLU A 15 28.18 -12.72 3.65
C GLU A 15 27.16 -13.68 3.02
N GLU A 16 27.57 -14.54 2.09
CA GLU A 16 26.67 -15.53 1.50
C GLU A 16 26.20 -16.56 2.53
N GLU A 17 27.07 -17.02 3.43
CA GLU A 17 26.69 -17.91 4.53
C GLU A 17 25.69 -17.24 5.50
N GLN A 18 25.90 -15.96 5.83
CA GLN A 18 24.97 -15.20 6.66
C GLN A 18 23.62 -14.94 5.98
N ARG A 19 23.61 -14.69 4.66
CA ARG A 19 22.38 -14.55 3.87
C ARG A 19 21.64 -15.87 3.74
N LEU A 20 22.35 -16.99 3.60
CA LEU A 20 21.77 -18.33 3.63
C LEU A 20 21.16 -18.63 5.01
N LYS A 21 21.86 -18.33 6.10
CA LYS A 21 21.30 -18.43 7.47
C LYS A 21 20.08 -17.54 7.68
N TYR A 22 20.08 -16.32 7.14
CA TYR A 22 18.93 -15.42 7.18
C TYR A 22 17.76 -15.97 6.35
N LEU A 23 18.03 -16.51 5.16
CA LEU A 23 17.01 -17.13 4.32
C LEU A 23 16.43 -18.39 4.96
N GLU A 24 17.26 -19.23 5.58
CA GLU A 24 16.84 -20.41 6.36
C GLU A 24 16.03 -19.99 7.59
N PHE A 25 16.47 -18.99 8.35
CA PHE A 25 15.72 -18.47 9.49
C PHE A 25 14.38 -17.87 9.06
N VAL A 26 14.34 -17.13 7.95
CA VAL A 26 13.10 -16.56 7.40
C VAL A 26 12.18 -17.66 6.87
N GLN A 27 12.71 -18.70 6.21
CA GLN A 27 11.93 -19.86 5.77
C GLN A 27 11.36 -20.62 6.98
N VAL A 28 12.17 -20.89 7.99
CA VAL A 28 11.73 -21.52 9.25
C VAL A 28 10.70 -20.65 9.97
N ALA A 29 10.92 -19.34 10.07
CA ALA A 29 9.98 -18.40 10.68
C ALA A 29 8.67 -18.31 9.88
N THR A 30 8.74 -18.36 8.55
CA THR A 30 7.56 -18.37 7.67
C THR A 30 6.78 -19.66 7.83
N VAL A 31 7.46 -20.81 7.83
CA VAL A 31 6.85 -22.12 8.08
C VAL A 31 6.22 -22.15 9.49
N HIS A 32 6.91 -21.62 10.49
CA HIS A 32 6.42 -21.55 11.86
C HIS A 32 5.21 -20.61 12.00
N ALA A 33 5.24 -19.45 11.33
CA ALA A 33 4.11 -18.52 11.30
C ALA A 33 2.90 -19.16 10.62
N VAL A 34 3.07 -19.77 9.44
CA VAL A 34 1.99 -20.50 8.74
C VAL A 34 1.43 -21.60 9.65
N LEU A 35 2.30 -22.40 10.27
CA LEU A 35 1.88 -23.47 11.19
C LEU A 35 1.07 -22.91 12.37
N CYS A 36 1.53 -21.82 12.99
CA CYS A 36 0.82 -21.15 14.08
C CYS A 36 -0.55 -20.63 13.66
N PHE A 37 -0.63 -19.93 12.53
CA PHE A 37 -1.90 -19.40 12.03
C PHE A 37 -2.87 -20.51 11.61
N THR A 38 -2.40 -21.55 10.93
CA THR A 38 -3.23 -22.70 10.54
C THR A 38 -3.78 -23.44 11.76
N ASN A 39 -2.95 -23.69 12.79
CA ASN A 39 -3.41 -24.33 14.03
C ASN A 39 -4.43 -23.47 14.79
N LEU A 40 -4.20 -22.16 14.87
CA LEU A 40 -5.14 -21.23 15.49
C LEU A 40 -6.47 -21.19 14.74
N TYR A 41 -6.43 -21.12 13.41
CA TYR A 41 -7.60 -21.16 12.55
C TYR A 41 -8.40 -22.45 12.70
N LEU A 42 -7.73 -23.61 12.66
CA LEU A 42 -8.37 -24.92 12.88
C LEU A 42 -9.04 -25.00 14.24
N LYS A 43 -8.33 -24.57 15.31
CA LYS A 43 -8.87 -24.58 16.67
C LYS A 43 -10.08 -23.66 16.81
N ALA A 44 -10.04 -22.46 16.22
CA ALA A 44 -11.19 -21.55 16.21
C ALA A 44 -12.37 -22.15 15.44
N LYS A 45 -12.12 -22.71 14.25
CA LYS A 45 -13.12 -23.37 13.40
C LYS A 45 -13.80 -24.55 14.09
N GLU A 46 -13.05 -25.42 14.75
CA GLU A 46 -13.60 -26.56 15.49
C GLU A 46 -14.45 -26.14 16.70
N LYS A 47 -14.11 -25.01 17.33
CA LYS A 47 -14.85 -24.46 18.48
C LYS A 47 -15.98 -23.52 18.07
N SER A 48 -16.24 -23.33 16.77
CA SER A 48 -17.22 -22.37 16.25
C SER A 48 -18.69 -22.82 16.39
N GLY A 49 -18.96 -24.04 16.87
CA GLY A 49 -20.32 -24.53 17.14
C GLY A 49 -21.24 -24.43 15.91
N PRO A 50 -22.44 -23.81 16.00
CA PRO A 50 -23.38 -23.68 14.89
C PRO A 50 -22.82 -22.96 13.64
N LEU A 51 -21.75 -22.18 13.80
CA LEU A 51 -21.13 -21.41 12.71
C LEU A 51 -20.11 -22.21 11.90
N LYS A 52 -19.70 -23.39 12.37
CA LYS A 52 -18.72 -24.26 11.68
C LYS A 52 -19.13 -24.57 10.24
N THR A 53 -20.41 -24.92 10.03
CA THR A 53 -20.98 -25.21 8.71
C THR A 53 -20.93 -24.01 7.77
N GLY A 54 -21.16 -22.79 8.29
CA GLY A 54 -21.05 -21.56 7.50
C GLY A 54 -19.61 -21.28 7.09
N VAL A 55 -18.66 -21.45 8.01
CA VAL A 55 -17.23 -21.27 7.74
C VAL A 55 -16.74 -22.28 6.68
N GLU A 56 -17.15 -23.55 6.77
CA GLU A 56 -16.81 -24.58 5.77
C GLU A 56 -17.41 -24.30 4.39
N THR A 57 -18.64 -23.77 4.34
CA THR A 57 -19.29 -23.39 3.07
C THR A 57 -18.59 -22.21 2.41
N VAL A 58 -18.21 -21.19 3.18
CA VAL A 58 -17.48 -20.01 2.66
C VAL A 58 -16.07 -20.41 2.25
N GLU A 59 -15.38 -21.22 3.04
CA GLU A 59 -14.06 -21.75 2.69
C GLU A 59 -14.10 -22.58 1.39
N GLY A 60 -15.09 -23.48 1.27
CA GLY A 60 -15.31 -24.27 0.05
C GLY A 60 -15.63 -23.39 -1.17
N THR A 61 -16.46 -22.36 -0.98
CA THR A 61 -16.79 -21.40 -2.04
C THR A 61 -15.57 -20.60 -2.47
N VAL A 62 -14.84 -20.02 -1.52
CA VAL A 62 -13.60 -19.27 -1.77
C VAL A 62 -12.58 -20.15 -2.47
N LYS A 63 -12.37 -21.39 -2.00
CA LYS A 63 -11.47 -22.36 -2.64
C LYS A 63 -11.90 -22.69 -4.07
N THR A 64 -13.20 -22.77 -4.34
CA THR A 64 -13.75 -23.08 -5.68
C THR A 64 -13.64 -21.90 -6.65
N VAL A 65 -13.83 -20.66 -6.17
CA VAL A 65 -13.76 -19.47 -7.04
C VAL A 65 -12.33 -18.94 -7.20
N VAL A 66 -11.53 -18.98 -6.13
CA VAL A 66 -10.12 -18.54 -6.14
C VAL A 66 -9.19 -19.65 -6.61
N GLY A 67 -9.49 -20.93 -6.38
CA GLY A 67 -8.61 -22.05 -6.78
C GLY A 67 -8.23 -22.02 -8.26
N PRO A 68 -9.19 -21.93 -9.20
CA PRO A 68 -8.90 -21.81 -10.63
C PRO A 68 -8.14 -20.53 -10.98
N VAL A 69 -8.32 -19.45 -10.22
CA VAL A 69 -7.56 -18.20 -10.39
C VAL A 69 -6.12 -18.39 -9.89
N TYR A 70 -5.92 -19.01 -8.73
CA TYR A 70 -4.57 -19.28 -8.24
C TYR A 70 -3.81 -20.22 -9.19
N GLU A 71 -4.44 -21.31 -9.64
CA GLU A 71 -3.84 -22.25 -10.60
C GLU A 71 -3.56 -21.59 -11.96
N LYS A 72 -4.44 -20.70 -12.43
CA LYS A 72 -4.22 -19.99 -13.70
C LYS A 72 -3.18 -18.88 -13.61
N TYR A 73 -2.93 -18.34 -12.42
CA TYR A 73 -2.13 -17.14 -12.26
C TYR A 73 -0.85 -17.28 -11.40
N HIS A 74 -0.59 -18.43 -10.76
CA HIS A 74 0.62 -18.64 -9.95
C HIS A 74 1.93 -18.59 -10.75
N ASP A 75 1.87 -18.86 -12.06
CA ASP A 75 3.00 -18.79 -12.99
C ASP A 75 2.90 -17.61 -13.97
N VAL A 76 2.05 -16.61 -13.70
CA VAL A 76 1.91 -15.48 -14.64
C VAL A 76 3.24 -14.76 -14.78
N PRO A 77 3.82 -14.79 -15.99
CA PRO A 77 5.09 -14.11 -16.21
C PRO A 77 4.91 -12.63 -15.94
N ALA A 78 5.91 -11.99 -15.33
CA ALA A 78 5.93 -10.55 -15.11
C ALA A 78 5.62 -9.74 -16.39
N GLU A 79 5.91 -10.29 -17.56
CA GLU A 79 5.59 -9.72 -18.87
C GLU A 79 4.08 -9.63 -19.17
N LEU A 80 3.27 -10.59 -18.71
CA LEU A 80 1.81 -10.54 -18.90
C LEU A 80 1.17 -9.53 -17.95
N LEU A 81 1.70 -9.37 -16.72
CA LEU A 81 1.31 -8.29 -15.82
C LEU A 81 1.64 -6.93 -16.43
N LYS A 82 2.86 -6.73 -16.96
CA LYS A 82 3.24 -5.51 -17.69
C LYS A 82 2.36 -5.25 -18.90
N PHE A 83 1.97 -6.29 -19.64
CA PHE A 83 1.09 -6.15 -20.80
C PHE A 83 -0.31 -5.67 -20.41
N VAL A 84 -0.90 -6.27 -19.37
CA VAL A 84 -2.19 -5.82 -18.82
C VAL A 84 -2.07 -4.39 -18.31
N ASP A 85 -1.04 -4.10 -17.54
CA ASP A 85 -0.80 -2.76 -16.99
C ASP A 85 -0.71 -1.72 -18.11
N ARG A 86 0.14 -1.95 -19.13
CA ARG A 86 0.27 -1.07 -20.31
C ARG A 86 -1.02 -0.93 -21.11
N LYS A 87 -1.85 -1.97 -21.19
CA LYS A 87 -3.12 -1.94 -21.95
C LYS A 87 -4.18 -1.11 -21.23
N TYR A 88 -4.24 -1.19 -19.91
CA TYR A 88 -5.27 -0.51 -19.12
C TYR A 88 -4.80 0.84 -18.54
N GLU A 89 -3.49 1.08 -18.46
CA GLU A 89 -2.90 2.33 -17.95
C GLU A 89 -3.48 3.58 -18.65
N PRO A 90 -3.62 3.66 -19.99
CA PRO A 90 -4.20 4.83 -20.64
C PRO A 90 -5.67 5.05 -20.27
N ALA A 91 -6.44 3.96 -20.15
CA ALA A 91 -7.85 4.03 -19.78
C ALA A 91 -8.02 4.45 -18.31
N ALA A 92 -7.20 3.88 -17.42
CA ALA A 92 -7.14 4.27 -16.02
C ALA A 92 -6.77 5.74 -15.88
N LYS A 93 -5.69 6.21 -16.53
CA LYS A 93 -5.27 7.62 -16.53
C LYS A 93 -6.38 8.55 -17.04
N GLY A 94 -7.07 8.16 -18.12
CA GLY A 94 -8.20 8.93 -18.65
C GLY A 94 -9.37 9.03 -17.67
N LEU A 95 -9.69 7.95 -16.95
CA LEU A 95 -10.70 7.96 -15.90
C LEU A 95 -10.25 8.80 -14.70
N TYR A 96 -9.03 8.60 -14.20
CA TYR A 96 -8.48 9.40 -13.10
C TYR A 96 -8.53 10.89 -13.42
N ALA A 97 -8.01 11.32 -14.57
CA ALA A 97 -8.03 12.73 -14.97
C ALA A 97 -9.44 13.34 -15.04
N LYS A 98 -10.45 12.54 -15.42
CA LYS A 98 -11.84 12.99 -15.51
C LYS A 98 -12.53 13.12 -14.15
N TYR A 99 -12.20 12.24 -13.20
CA TYR A 99 -12.89 12.14 -11.91
C TYR A 99 -12.15 12.77 -10.76
N GLU A 100 -10.83 12.85 -10.81
CA GLU A 100 -9.99 13.50 -9.80
C GLU A 100 -10.46 14.91 -9.44
N PRO A 101 -10.70 15.85 -10.38
CA PRO A 101 -11.17 17.20 -10.02
C PRO A 101 -12.55 17.17 -9.34
N LYS A 102 -13.41 16.21 -9.69
CA LYS A 102 -14.73 16.03 -9.04
C LYS A 102 -14.59 15.47 -7.64
N ALA A 103 -13.68 14.52 -7.45
CA ALA A 103 -13.37 13.93 -6.16
C ALA A 103 -12.75 14.96 -5.21
N GLU A 104 -11.81 15.77 -5.71
CA GLU A 104 -11.22 16.90 -4.97
C GLU A 104 -12.28 17.90 -4.52
N GLN A 105 -13.13 18.38 -5.43
CA GLN A 105 -14.22 19.30 -5.08
C GLN A 105 -15.18 18.70 -4.05
N CYS A 106 -15.53 17.41 -4.20
CA CYS A 106 -16.37 16.71 -3.24
C CYS A 106 -15.70 16.64 -1.86
N ALA A 107 -14.42 16.26 -1.82
CA ALA A 107 -13.64 16.16 -0.58
C ALA A 107 -13.52 17.52 0.11
N VAL A 108 -13.17 18.59 -0.62
CA VAL A 108 -13.10 19.96 -0.08
C VAL A 108 -14.45 20.43 0.45
N SER A 109 -15.52 20.21 -0.32
CA SER A 109 -16.88 20.60 0.10
C SER A 109 -17.33 19.85 1.35
N ALA A 110 -17.13 18.53 1.38
CA ALA A 110 -17.42 17.71 2.55
C ALA A 110 -16.60 18.16 3.76
N TRP A 111 -15.29 18.31 3.60
CA TRP A 111 -14.40 18.79 4.66
C TRP A 111 -14.83 20.14 5.23
N ARG A 112 -15.25 21.08 4.37
CA ARG A 112 -15.77 22.38 4.79
C ARG A 112 -17.05 22.25 5.61
N LYS A 113 -18.00 21.42 5.17
CA LYS A 113 -19.25 21.17 5.92
C LYS A 113 -18.95 20.52 7.27
N LEU A 114 -18.04 19.55 7.32
CA LEU A 114 -17.66 18.94 8.59
C LEU A 114 -16.99 19.96 9.52
N ASN A 115 -16.13 20.86 9.04
CA ASN A 115 -15.52 21.91 9.87
C ASN A 115 -16.51 22.96 10.41
N GLN A 116 -17.73 23.05 9.87
CA GLN A 116 -18.80 23.87 10.47
C GLN A 116 -19.43 23.22 11.71
N LEU A 117 -19.20 21.92 11.93
CA LEU A 117 -19.71 21.21 13.10
C LEU A 117 -18.85 21.56 14.33
N PRO A 118 -19.46 21.88 15.49
CA PRO A 118 -18.75 22.47 16.63
C PRO A 118 -17.62 21.62 17.23
N VAL A 119 -17.63 20.29 17.02
CA VAL A 119 -16.62 19.37 17.57
C VAL A 119 -15.56 18.98 16.53
N PHE A 120 -15.88 19.07 15.25
CA PHE A 120 -15.04 18.53 14.19
C PHE A 120 -13.70 19.25 14.03
N PRO A 121 -13.58 20.60 14.13
CA PRO A 121 -12.27 21.28 14.06
C PRO A 121 -11.26 20.77 15.09
N LYS A 122 -11.71 20.43 16.31
CA LYS A 122 -10.83 19.86 17.35
C LYS A 122 -10.32 18.49 16.94
N VAL A 123 -11.20 17.65 16.40
CA VAL A 123 -10.81 16.32 15.88
C VAL A 123 -9.85 16.46 14.69
N ALA A 124 -10.15 17.36 13.76
CA ALA A 124 -9.32 17.64 12.59
C ALA A 124 -7.89 18.06 13.00
N SER A 125 -7.73 18.87 14.06
CA SER A 125 -6.40 19.30 14.54
C SER A 125 -5.49 18.17 15.01
N VAL A 126 -6.05 17.01 15.39
CA VAL A 126 -5.29 15.81 15.79
C VAL A 126 -5.10 14.87 14.61
N VAL A 127 -6.14 14.69 13.80
CA VAL A 127 -6.15 13.75 12.68
C VAL A 127 -5.27 14.24 11.53
N VAL A 128 -5.32 15.54 11.20
CA VAL A 128 -4.56 16.10 10.06
C VAL A 128 -3.05 15.91 10.23
N PRO A 129 -2.41 16.29 11.35
CA PRO A 129 -0.98 16.05 11.55
C PRO A 129 -0.62 14.56 11.57
N THR A 130 -1.48 13.72 12.13
CA THR A 130 -1.27 12.27 12.17
C THR A 130 -1.30 11.67 10.77
N ALA A 131 -2.28 12.08 9.95
CA ALA A 131 -2.40 11.66 8.56
C ALA A 131 -1.20 12.12 7.72
N ALA A 132 -0.73 13.35 7.93
CA ALA A 132 0.48 13.87 7.28
C ALA A 132 1.72 13.04 7.66
N TYR A 133 1.97 12.84 8.95
CA TYR A 133 3.10 12.03 9.44
C TYR A 133 3.09 10.60 8.89
N CYS A 134 1.92 9.94 8.92
CA CYS A 134 1.77 8.58 8.39
C CYS A 134 2.03 8.52 6.88
N SER A 135 1.51 9.50 6.13
CA SER A 135 1.70 9.57 4.68
C SER A 135 3.17 9.80 4.32
N ASP A 136 3.86 10.68 5.05
CA ASP A 136 5.29 10.93 4.87
C ASP A 136 6.13 9.68 5.14
N LYS A 137 5.85 8.98 6.25
CA LYS A 137 6.56 7.73 6.60
C LYS A 137 6.34 6.64 5.57
N TYR A 138 5.11 6.49 5.09
CA TYR A 138 4.79 5.55 4.03
C TYR A 138 5.56 5.89 2.75
N ASN A 139 5.48 7.14 2.29
CA ASN A 139 6.18 7.60 1.09
C ASN A 139 7.70 7.39 1.16
N GLN A 140 8.32 7.78 2.28
CA GLN A 140 9.76 7.54 2.52
C GLN A 140 10.12 6.06 2.47
N THR A 141 9.27 5.20 3.05
CA THR A 141 9.50 3.75 3.06
C THR A 141 9.41 3.18 1.65
N VAL A 142 8.41 3.58 0.86
CA VAL A 142 8.25 3.15 -0.54
C VAL A 142 9.47 3.56 -1.36
N VAL A 143 9.88 4.83 -1.30
CA VAL A 143 11.04 5.34 -2.06
C VAL A 143 12.32 4.62 -1.65
N SER A 144 12.65 4.58 -0.35
CA SER A 144 13.89 3.96 0.13
C SER A 144 13.95 2.45 -0.14
N THR A 145 12.81 1.76 -0.18
CA THR A 145 12.75 0.33 -0.49
C THR A 145 12.88 0.08 -1.99
N ALA A 146 12.30 0.95 -2.83
CA ALA A 146 12.49 0.91 -4.27
C ALA A 146 13.96 1.18 -4.67
N GLU A 147 14.62 2.17 -4.04
CA GLU A 147 16.04 2.47 -4.22
C GLU A 147 16.97 1.31 -3.85
N LYS A 148 16.58 0.52 -2.84
CA LYS A 148 17.29 -0.70 -2.42
C LYS A 148 17.08 -1.90 -3.35
N GLY A 149 16.33 -1.74 -4.44
CA GLY A 149 16.14 -2.78 -5.46
C GLY A 149 15.01 -3.78 -5.17
N TYR A 150 14.16 -3.52 -4.17
CA TYR A 150 12.98 -4.35 -3.91
C TYR A 150 11.89 -4.04 -4.96
N LYS A 151 11.77 -4.93 -5.96
CA LYS A 151 10.85 -4.80 -7.11
C LYS A 151 9.39 -4.57 -6.73
N VAL A 152 8.92 -5.00 -5.56
CA VAL A 152 7.53 -4.78 -5.13
C VAL A 152 7.26 -3.31 -4.81
N ALA A 153 8.25 -2.58 -4.28
CA ALA A 153 8.08 -1.19 -3.87
C ALA A 153 7.88 -0.24 -5.06
N SER A 154 8.43 -0.54 -6.24
CA SER A 154 8.20 0.27 -7.45
C SER A 154 6.75 0.22 -7.96
N TYR A 155 5.94 -0.71 -7.46
CA TYR A 155 4.51 -0.81 -7.78
C TYR A 155 3.63 -0.14 -6.72
N LEU A 156 4.19 0.26 -5.57
CA LEU A 156 3.43 0.91 -4.50
C LEU A 156 3.26 2.40 -4.84
N PRO A 157 2.03 2.93 -4.85
CA PRO A 157 1.78 4.32 -5.18
C PRO A 157 2.24 5.23 -4.04
N LEU A 158 2.76 6.41 -4.36
CA LEU A 158 3.02 7.48 -3.38
C LEU A 158 1.74 8.26 -3.08
N VAL A 159 1.59 8.70 -1.84
CA VAL A 159 0.53 9.62 -1.42
C VAL A 159 0.92 11.02 -1.87
N PRO A 160 0.12 11.73 -2.70
CA PRO A 160 0.48 13.04 -3.23
C PRO A 160 0.17 14.15 -2.20
N THR A 161 0.97 14.20 -1.13
CA THR A 161 0.81 15.10 0.01
C THR A 161 0.80 16.57 -0.37
N GLU A 162 1.62 16.99 -1.35
CA GLU A 162 1.73 18.38 -1.80
C GLU A 162 0.48 18.81 -2.56
N LYS A 163 -0.06 17.90 -3.39
CA LYS A 163 -1.30 18.13 -4.13
C LYS A 163 -2.49 18.24 -3.19
N ILE A 164 -2.58 17.35 -2.21
CA ILE A 164 -3.61 17.41 -1.16
C ILE A 164 -3.46 18.72 -0.38
N ALA A 165 -2.27 19.07 0.10
CA ALA A 165 -2.06 20.33 0.82
C ALA A 165 -2.49 21.54 -0.03
N LYS A 166 -2.15 21.57 -1.32
CA LYS A 166 -2.54 22.65 -2.24
C LYS A 166 -4.05 22.77 -2.40
N VAL A 167 -4.76 21.68 -2.70
CA VAL A 167 -6.22 21.66 -2.90
C VAL A 167 -6.97 22.17 -1.67
N PHE A 168 -6.44 21.91 -0.47
CA PHE A 168 -7.04 22.33 0.80
C PHE A 168 -6.52 23.69 1.31
N SER A 169 -5.46 24.25 0.70
CA SER A 169 -4.90 25.56 1.04
C SER A 169 -5.33 26.68 0.09
N GLU A 170 -6.07 26.39 -0.98
CA GLU A 170 -6.65 27.40 -1.89
C GLU A 170 -7.77 28.18 -1.17
N GLU A 171 -7.34 29.02 -0.24
CA GLU A 171 -8.04 30.16 0.35
C GLU A 171 -7.25 31.42 -0.02
N LYS A 172 -7.58 32.03 -1.15
CA LYS A 172 -7.41 33.47 -1.26
C LYS A 172 -8.60 34.01 -2.07
N PRO A 173 -9.48 34.84 -1.47
CA PRO A 173 -10.42 35.58 -2.29
C PRO A 173 -9.59 36.52 -3.18
N GLU A 174 -9.79 36.41 -4.48
CA GLU A 174 -9.45 37.49 -5.40
C GLU A 174 -10.18 38.75 -4.90
N SER A 175 -9.41 39.66 -4.32
CA SER A 175 -9.86 41.01 -4.01
C SER A 175 -10.29 41.66 -5.32
N GLN A 176 -11.61 41.79 -5.49
CA GLN A 176 -12.26 42.55 -6.55
C GLN A 176 -11.70 43.99 -6.57
N PRO A 177 -11.41 44.59 -7.73
CA PRO A 177 -11.09 46.00 -7.80
C PRO A 177 -12.39 46.79 -7.58
N LEU A 178 -12.41 47.61 -6.52
CA LEU A 178 -13.43 48.62 -6.32
C LEU A 178 -13.36 49.63 -7.47
N VAL A 179 -14.42 49.67 -8.27
CA VAL A 179 -14.71 50.80 -9.16
C VAL A 179 -15.02 51.99 -8.25
N SER A 180 -14.09 52.94 -8.16
CA SER A 180 -14.39 54.28 -7.67
C SER A 180 -14.91 55.10 -8.84
N GLU A 181 -16.21 55.30 -8.86
CA GLU A 181 -16.86 56.34 -9.66
C GLU A 181 -16.85 57.64 -8.82
N SER A 182 -16.24 58.69 -9.36
CA SER A 182 -16.42 60.09 -8.95
C SER A 182 -16.15 60.97 -10.16
#